data_AF-A0A7S1H5U4-F1
#
_entry.id   AF-A0A7S1H5U4-F1
#
_cell.length_a   1.000
_cell.length_b   1.000
_cell.length_c   1.000
_cell.angle_alpha   90.00
_cell.angle_beta   90.00
_cell.angle_gamma   90.00
#
_symmetry.space_group_name_H-M   'P 1'
#
loop_
_entity.id
_entity.type
_entity.pdbx_description
1 polymer ?
#
loop_
_entity_poly.entity_id
_entity_poly.type
_entity_poly.pdbx_seq_one_letter_code
_entity_poly.pdbx_strand_id
1 'polypeptide(L)'
;KPFKFESVGKIMDQIPAWFEPYGRVKSVRMLRNFRNMQELTGAAFIEFETEEEAYRCTKMPIKVQGSPLEICMKRDWKRIERQVKEDVTHKVSKRPLKKPAIPTVSYHSGVFVKVEGMGYNVSRFEVASLMERYGEVKFVEMKKEGKDNEHCSAIVRFERASFATGAVQDYEKGESL
;
A
#
# COMPACT_ATOMS: atom_id res chain seq x y z
N LYS A 1 -10.71 14.64 -1.72
CA LYS A 1 -9.73 14.91 -0.64
C LYS A 1 -10.05 13.97 0.51
N PRO A 2 -9.09 13.22 1.08
CA PRO A 2 -9.35 12.45 2.29
C PRO A 2 -9.77 13.41 3.41
N PHE A 3 -10.80 13.02 4.14
CA PHE A 3 -11.38 13.77 5.24
C PHE A 3 -10.31 13.92 6.34
N LYS A 4 -9.89 15.17 6.64
CA LYS A 4 -8.91 15.45 7.71
C LYS A 4 -9.65 16.01 8.92
N PHE A 5 -9.69 15.24 10.00
CA PHE A 5 -10.22 15.71 11.28
C PHE A 5 -9.15 16.46 12.06
N GLU A 6 -9.46 17.68 12.51
CA GLU A 6 -8.54 18.54 13.26
C GLU A 6 -8.38 18.13 14.74
N SER A 7 -9.18 17.18 15.26
CA SER A 7 -9.06 16.68 16.65
C SER A 7 -9.74 15.31 16.85
N VAL A 8 -8.96 14.31 17.30
CA VAL A 8 -9.37 12.91 17.51
C VAL A 8 -10.41 12.73 18.64
N GLY A 9 -10.30 13.52 19.71
CA GLY A 9 -11.22 13.39 20.86
C GLY A 9 -12.64 13.85 20.51
N LYS A 10 -12.76 15.02 19.88
CA LYS A 10 -14.06 15.63 19.56
C LYS A 10 -14.90 14.82 18.56
N ILE A 11 -14.28 14.01 17.70
CA ILE A 11 -15.00 13.18 16.73
C ILE A 11 -15.56 11.90 17.38
N MET A 12 -14.83 11.26 18.30
CA MET A 12 -15.32 10.04 18.97
C MET A 12 -16.64 10.29 19.68
N ASP A 13 -16.79 11.46 20.30
CA ASP A 13 -18.00 11.85 21.01
C ASP A 13 -19.17 12.16 20.07
N GLN A 14 -18.89 12.55 18.82
CA GLN A 14 -19.92 12.91 17.84
C GLN A 14 -20.41 11.74 17.00
N ILE A 15 -19.60 10.69 16.81
CA ILE A 15 -19.98 9.51 16.01
C ILE A 15 -21.27 8.87 16.53
N PRO A 16 -21.46 8.57 17.84
CA PRO A 16 -22.71 8.00 18.32
C PRO A 16 -23.93 8.83 17.91
N ALA A 17 -23.88 10.16 18.08
CA ALA A 17 -24.97 11.07 17.73
C ALA A 17 -25.29 11.09 16.23
N TRP A 18 -24.29 10.90 15.36
CA TRP A 18 -24.52 10.81 13.92
C TRP A 18 -25.22 9.52 13.50
N PHE A 19 -25.04 8.45 14.26
CA PHE A 19 -25.55 7.12 13.93
C PHE A 19 -26.80 6.72 14.72
N GLU A 20 -27.14 7.46 15.78
CA GLU A 20 -28.35 7.28 16.60
C GLU A 20 -29.67 7.23 15.80
N PRO A 21 -29.88 8.03 14.73
CA PRO A 21 -31.09 7.92 13.91
C PRO A 21 -31.25 6.58 13.16
N TYR A 22 -30.16 5.81 13.05
CA TYR A 22 -30.13 4.57 12.27
C TYR A 22 -30.15 3.31 13.15
N GLY A 23 -29.90 3.47 14.45
CA GLY A 23 -29.96 2.41 15.45
C GLY A 23 -29.20 2.79 16.71
N ARG A 24 -29.45 2.03 17.78
CA ARG A 24 -28.76 2.29 19.05
C ARG A 24 -27.30 1.85 18.97
N VAL A 25 -26.38 2.79 19.15
CA VAL A 25 -24.94 2.54 19.14
C VAL A 25 -24.48 2.03 20.52
N LYS A 26 -23.87 0.84 20.57
CA LYS A 26 -23.26 0.25 21.77
C LYS A 26 -21.80 0.66 21.96
N SER A 27 -21.04 0.70 20.87
CA SER A 27 -19.61 0.98 20.93
C SER A 27 -19.11 1.59 19.63
N VAL A 28 -18.13 2.48 19.75
CA VAL A 28 -17.42 3.08 18.61
C VAL A 28 -15.93 2.86 18.79
N ARG A 29 -15.28 2.33 17.76
CA ARG A 29 -13.84 2.07 17.74
C ARG A 29 -13.19 2.64 16.49
N MET A 30 -12.46 3.73 16.64
CA MET A 30 -11.69 4.31 15.54
C MET A 30 -10.43 3.50 15.23
N LEU A 31 -10.11 3.36 13.95
CA LEU A 31 -8.89 2.71 13.50
C LEU A 31 -7.74 3.73 13.47
N ARG A 32 -6.66 3.39 14.16
CA ARG A 32 -5.40 4.15 14.16
C ARG A 32 -4.48 3.65 13.05
N ASN A 33 -3.69 4.56 12.49
CA ASN A 33 -2.69 4.22 11.49
C ASN A 33 -1.61 3.34 12.13
N PHE A 34 -1.33 2.20 11.53
CA PHE A 34 -0.35 1.24 12.06
C PHE A 34 1.09 1.77 11.98
N ARG A 35 1.37 2.70 11.05
CA ARG A 35 2.70 3.33 10.89
C ARG A 35 2.91 4.52 11.81
N ASN A 36 1.83 5.21 12.15
CA ASN A 36 1.84 6.33 13.07
C ASN A 36 0.64 6.20 14.00
N MET A 37 0.83 5.62 15.18
CA MET A 37 -0.27 5.36 16.13
C MET A 37 -0.97 6.65 16.62
N GLN A 38 -0.37 7.82 16.38
CA GLN A 38 -0.97 9.12 16.67
C GLN A 38 -1.90 9.63 15.55
N GLU A 39 -1.82 9.05 14.35
CA GLU A 39 -2.70 9.40 13.23
C GLU A 39 -3.90 8.46 13.16
N LEU A 40 -5.08 9.03 12.93
CA LEU A 40 -6.26 8.27 12.57
C LEU A 40 -6.25 7.93 11.09
N THR A 41 -6.74 6.74 10.75
CA THR A 41 -6.94 6.33 9.35
C THR A 41 -8.16 7.00 8.70
N GLY A 42 -9.00 7.67 9.48
CA GLY A 42 -10.31 8.18 9.03
C GLY A 42 -11.41 7.10 9.00
N ALA A 43 -11.13 5.89 9.48
CA ALA A 43 -12.11 4.80 9.58
C ALA A 43 -12.52 4.51 11.03
N ALA A 44 -13.75 4.02 11.21
CA ALA A 44 -14.26 3.58 12.50
C ALA A 44 -15.14 2.34 12.37
N PHE A 45 -15.11 1.48 13.37
CA PHE A 45 -16.09 0.41 13.57
C PHE A 45 -17.14 0.90 14.56
N ILE A 46 -18.41 0.67 14.20
CA ILE A 46 -19.56 1.02 15.03
C ILE A 46 -20.31 -0.28 15.30
N GLU A 47 -20.56 -0.55 16.57
CA GLU A 47 -21.34 -1.68 17.04
C GLU A 47 -22.73 -1.20 17.40
N PHE A 48 -23.75 -1.75 16.74
CA PHE A 48 -25.16 -1.47 17.02
C PHE A 48 -25.74 -2.50 17.98
N GLU A 49 -26.90 -2.20 18.55
CA GLU A 49 -27.60 -3.12 19.43
C GLU A 49 -28.05 -4.39 18.68
N THR A 50 -28.48 -4.25 17.42
CA THR A 50 -28.94 -5.36 16.56
C THR A 50 -28.22 -5.41 15.21
N GLU A 51 -28.21 -6.58 14.57
CA GLU A 51 -27.61 -6.78 13.24
C GLU A 51 -28.43 -6.04 12.16
N GLU A 52 -29.74 -5.96 12.33
CA GLU A 52 -30.66 -5.30 11.41
C GLU A 52 -30.46 -3.79 11.34
N GLU A 53 -30.15 -3.15 12.48
CA GLU A 53 -29.77 -1.73 12.55
C GLU A 53 -28.45 -1.48 11.81
N ALA A 54 -27.44 -2.31 12.07
CA ALA A 54 -26.17 -2.24 11.36
C ALA A 54 -26.37 -2.42 9.85
N TYR A 55 -27.24 -3.35 9.42
CA TYR A 55 -27.50 -3.62 8.01
C TYR A 55 -28.18 -2.44 7.32
N ARG A 56 -29.16 -1.82 7.99
CA ARG A 56 -29.81 -0.61 7.48
C ARG A 56 -28.81 0.52 7.25
N CYS A 57 -27.85 0.73 8.14
CA CYS A 57 -26.79 1.73 7.98
C CYS A 57 -25.99 1.55 6.67
N THR A 58 -25.73 0.31 6.25
CA THR A 58 -24.97 0.04 5.01
C THR A 58 -25.72 0.39 3.73
N LYS A 59 -27.06 0.53 3.80
CA LYS A 59 -27.91 0.83 2.65
C LYS A 59 -28.22 2.31 2.50
N MET A 60 -27.94 3.10 3.53
CA MET A 60 -28.29 4.51 3.59
C MET A 60 -27.10 5.38 3.17
N PRO A 61 -27.32 6.43 2.35
CA PRO A 61 -26.30 7.40 2.01
C PRO A 61 -26.10 8.38 3.19
N ILE A 62 -25.33 7.97 4.19
CA ILE A 62 -25.04 8.80 5.36
C ILE A 62 -24.00 9.86 4.97
N LYS A 63 -24.32 11.14 5.23
CA LYS A 63 -23.39 12.26 5.03
C LYS A 63 -23.08 12.88 6.37
N VAL A 64 -21.79 13.06 6.67
CA VAL A 64 -21.31 13.76 7.86
C VAL A 64 -20.56 15.00 7.40
N GLN A 65 -20.99 16.16 7.89
CA GLN A 65 -20.38 17.46 7.56
C GLN A 65 -20.23 17.68 6.03
N GLY A 66 -21.24 17.27 5.27
CA GLY A 66 -21.25 17.40 3.80
C GLY A 66 -20.44 16.34 3.04
N SER A 67 -19.70 15.47 3.72
CA SER A 67 -18.96 14.36 3.10
C SER A 67 -19.74 13.05 3.19
N PRO A 68 -19.91 12.30 2.08
CA PRO A 68 -20.52 10.98 2.12
C PRO A 68 -19.61 10.00 2.86
N LEU A 69 -20.19 9.21 3.76
CA LEU A 69 -19.49 8.12 4.43
C LEU A 69 -19.65 6.83 3.64
N GLU A 70 -18.57 6.08 3.52
CA GLU A 70 -18.58 4.71 2.99
C GLU A 70 -18.78 3.75 4.17
N ILE A 71 -19.93 3.08 4.20
CA ILE A 71 -20.32 2.19 5.30
C ILE A 71 -20.45 0.78 4.77
N CYS A 72 -19.84 -0.17 5.46
CA CYS A 72 -19.93 -1.58 5.13
C CYS A 72 -19.94 -2.43 6.39
N MET A 73 -20.37 -3.69 6.26
CA MET A 73 -20.27 -4.64 7.36
C MET A 73 -18.82 -4.98 7.67
N LYS A 74 -18.55 -5.30 8.94
CA LYS A 74 -17.21 -5.73 9.38
C LYS A 74 -16.70 -6.97 8.62
N ARG A 75 -17.60 -7.87 8.21
CA ARG A 75 -17.27 -9.04 7.38
C ARG A 75 -16.75 -8.62 6.00
N ASP A 76 -17.33 -7.56 5.43
CA ASP A 76 -16.95 -7.00 4.14
C ASP A 76 -15.76 -6.05 4.23
N TRP A 77 -15.47 -5.47 5.40
CA TRP A 77 -14.33 -4.57 5.61
C TRP A 77 -13.01 -5.19 5.16
N LYS A 78 -12.73 -6.47 5.48
CA LYS A 78 -11.48 -7.12 5.02
C LYS A 78 -11.42 -7.27 3.50
N ARG A 79 -12.56 -7.50 2.85
CA ARG A 79 -12.67 -7.58 1.39
C ARG A 79 -12.48 -6.21 0.74
N ILE A 80 -13.12 -5.19 1.31
CA ILE A 80 -13.04 -3.81 0.83
C ILE A 80 -11.65 -3.23 1.08
N GLU A 81 -11.02 -3.48 2.23
CA GLU A 81 -9.65 -3.03 2.50
C GLU A 81 -8.65 -3.67 1.53
N ARG A 82 -8.84 -4.96 1.19
CA ARG A 82 -8.05 -5.63 0.15
C ARG A 82 -8.30 -5.01 -1.23
N GLN A 83 -9.57 -4.80 -1.59
CA GLN A 83 -9.94 -4.16 -2.86
C GLN A 83 -9.46 -2.71 -2.95
N VAL A 84 -9.51 -1.91 -1.89
CA VAL A 84 -9.02 -0.53 -1.88
C VAL A 84 -7.49 -0.50 -1.94
N LYS A 85 -6.79 -1.44 -1.30
CA LYS A 85 -5.34 -1.61 -1.49
C LYS A 85 -5.02 -1.94 -2.95
N GLU A 86 -5.81 -2.82 -3.59
CA GLU A 86 -5.70 -3.12 -5.02
C GLU A 86 -6.10 -1.92 -5.91
N ASP A 87 -7.15 -1.18 -5.59
CA ASP A 87 -7.61 -0.02 -6.37
C ASP A 87 -6.65 1.18 -6.24
N VAL A 88 -6.00 1.37 -5.10
CA VAL A 88 -4.97 2.39 -4.90
C VAL A 88 -3.71 2.04 -5.68
N THR A 89 -3.33 0.75 -5.78
CA THR A 89 -2.26 0.33 -6.67
C THR A 89 -2.67 0.44 -8.15
N HIS A 90 -3.95 0.26 -8.49
CA HIS A 90 -4.46 0.39 -9.85
C HIS A 90 -4.73 1.84 -10.32
N LYS A 91 -5.02 2.80 -9.43
CA LYS A 91 -5.26 4.22 -9.80
C LYS A 91 -4.01 5.00 -10.24
N VAL A 92 -2.81 4.44 -10.03
CA VAL A 92 -1.57 4.99 -10.62
C VAL A 92 -1.41 4.58 -12.10
N SER A 93 -2.19 3.62 -12.60
CA SER A 93 -2.21 3.23 -14.02
C SER A 93 -3.51 3.66 -14.70
N LYS A 94 -3.42 4.68 -15.55
CA LYS A 94 -4.53 5.18 -16.37
C LYS A 94 -5.02 4.10 -17.37
N ARG A 95 -6.36 4.09 -17.59
CA ARG A 95 -7.15 3.56 -18.73
C ARG A 95 -7.72 2.12 -18.64
N PRO A 96 -8.93 1.88 -19.20
CA PRO A 96 -9.73 0.69 -18.94
C PRO A 96 -9.24 -0.50 -19.78
N LEU A 97 -9.00 -1.63 -19.14
CA LEU A 97 -8.71 -2.88 -19.83
C LEU A 97 -10.02 -3.65 -20.03
N LYS A 98 -10.56 -3.57 -21.27
CA LYS A 98 -11.11 -4.76 -21.94
C LYS A 98 -10.17 -5.90 -21.59
N LYS A 99 -10.65 -7.00 -21.00
CA LYS A 99 -9.81 -8.18 -20.70
C LYS A 99 -8.92 -8.47 -21.92
N PRO A 100 -7.62 -8.15 -21.91
CA PRO A 100 -6.75 -8.59 -22.98
C PRO A 100 -6.22 -9.96 -22.55
N ALA A 101 -6.09 -10.86 -23.51
CA ALA A 101 -5.18 -11.98 -23.35
C ALA A 101 -3.87 -11.44 -22.74
N ILE A 102 -3.44 -12.03 -21.62
CA ILE A 102 -2.18 -11.70 -20.95
C ILE A 102 -1.11 -11.63 -22.04
N PRO A 103 -0.58 -10.45 -22.40
CA PRO A 103 0.63 -10.43 -23.18
C PRO A 103 1.68 -10.93 -22.22
N THR A 104 2.20 -12.13 -22.46
CA THR A 104 3.50 -12.54 -21.93
C THR A 104 4.44 -11.36 -22.12
N VAL A 105 4.74 -10.65 -21.04
CA VAL A 105 5.71 -9.54 -21.09
C VAL A 105 7.05 -10.22 -21.31
N SER A 106 7.38 -10.39 -22.59
CA SER A 106 8.69 -10.81 -23.05
C SER A 106 9.62 -9.67 -22.69
N TYR A 107 10.24 -9.76 -21.51
CA TYR A 107 11.40 -8.94 -21.21
C TYR A 107 12.53 -9.44 -22.10
N HIS A 108 13.37 -8.52 -22.57
CA HIS A 108 14.65 -8.93 -23.13
C HIS A 108 15.37 -9.74 -22.06
N SER A 109 15.81 -10.95 -22.41
CA SER A 109 16.64 -11.75 -21.52
C SER A 109 17.85 -10.90 -21.09
N GLY A 110 18.21 -10.97 -19.81
CA GLY A 110 19.39 -10.27 -19.30
C GLY A 110 19.19 -8.81 -18.86
N VAL A 111 17.97 -8.35 -18.53
CA VAL A 111 17.74 -7.01 -17.95
C VAL A 111 17.76 -6.96 -16.42
N PHE A 112 17.97 -8.10 -15.76
CA PHE A 112 17.96 -8.21 -14.30
C PHE A 112 19.37 -8.47 -13.77
N VAL A 113 19.71 -7.80 -12.67
CA VAL A 113 20.93 -8.02 -11.89
C VAL A 113 20.53 -8.33 -10.46
N LYS A 114 21.08 -9.41 -9.91
CA LYS A 114 20.95 -9.72 -8.48
C LYS A 114 22.19 -9.20 -7.76
N VAL A 115 21.96 -8.41 -6.72
CA VAL A 115 22.96 -7.86 -5.82
C VAL A 115 22.80 -8.59 -4.49
N GLU A 116 23.86 -9.22 -4.00
CA GLU A 116 23.88 -9.97 -2.75
C GLU A 116 24.96 -9.43 -1.80
N GLY A 117 24.90 -9.82 -0.52
CA GLY A 117 25.92 -9.45 0.46
C GLY A 117 25.83 -8.01 0.97
N MET A 118 24.73 -7.30 0.71
CA MET A 118 24.54 -5.95 1.25
C MET A 118 24.21 -6.02 2.75
N GLY A 119 24.73 -5.06 3.52
CA GLY A 119 24.39 -4.93 4.93
C GLY A 119 22.92 -4.55 5.15
N TYR A 120 22.40 -4.86 6.34
CA TYR A 120 20.99 -4.63 6.72
C TYR A 120 20.50 -3.17 6.68
N ASN A 121 21.42 -2.21 6.67
CA ASN A 121 21.12 -0.77 6.61
C ASN A 121 20.99 -0.20 5.19
N VAL A 122 21.27 -1.00 4.16
CA VAL A 122 21.20 -0.52 2.79
C VAL A 122 19.75 -0.33 2.36
N SER A 123 19.42 0.88 1.93
CA SER A 123 18.10 1.25 1.45
C SER A 123 17.94 0.99 -0.05
N ARG A 124 16.69 0.83 -0.49
CA ARG A 124 16.36 0.69 -1.91
C ARG A 124 16.85 1.87 -2.74
N PHE A 125 16.83 3.07 -2.15
CA PHE A 125 17.27 4.28 -2.81
C PHE A 125 18.78 4.28 -3.03
N GLU A 126 19.56 3.81 -2.06
CA GLU A 126 21.01 3.67 -2.22
C GLU A 126 21.36 2.64 -3.29
N VAL A 127 20.66 1.49 -3.33
CA VAL A 127 20.85 0.50 -4.40
C VAL A 127 20.50 1.07 -5.78
N ALA A 128 19.39 1.81 -5.89
CA ALA A 128 19.01 2.44 -7.16
C ALA A 128 20.04 3.47 -7.61
N SER A 129 20.43 4.40 -6.72
CA SER A 129 21.43 5.44 -7.00
C SER A 129 22.79 4.85 -7.38
N LEU A 130 23.21 3.77 -6.71
CA LEU A 130 24.44 3.07 -7.03
C LEU A 130 24.38 2.44 -8.43
N MET A 131 23.22 1.91 -8.82
CA MET A 131 23.03 1.21 -10.08
C MET A 131 22.74 2.15 -11.26
N GLU A 132 22.25 3.37 -11.00
CA GLU A 132 22.03 4.40 -12.03
C GLU A 132 23.31 4.78 -12.80
N ARG A 133 24.51 4.55 -12.21
CA ARG A 133 25.79 4.73 -12.91
C ARG A 133 25.94 3.83 -14.14
N TYR A 134 25.26 2.68 -14.16
CA TYR A 134 25.29 1.71 -15.24
C TYR A 134 24.18 1.92 -16.27
N GLY A 135 23.13 2.65 -15.91
CA GLY A 135 22.03 3.00 -16.79
C GLY A 135 20.70 3.18 -16.06
N GLU A 136 19.64 3.45 -16.82
CA GLU A 136 18.32 3.74 -16.26
C GLU A 136 17.74 2.52 -15.54
N VAL A 137 17.59 2.65 -14.21
CA VAL A 137 16.98 1.64 -13.35
C VAL A 137 15.46 1.81 -13.36
N LYS A 138 14.75 0.78 -13.81
CA LYS A 138 13.28 0.79 -13.86
C LYS A 138 12.64 0.27 -12.59
N PHE A 139 13.33 -0.61 -11.88
CA PHE A 139 12.78 -1.29 -10.72
C PHE A 139 13.88 -1.85 -9.83
N VAL A 140 13.67 -1.79 -8.51
CA VAL A 140 14.53 -2.43 -7.51
C VAL A 140 13.63 -3.14 -6.52
N GLU A 141 13.84 -4.43 -6.35
CA GLU A 141 13.17 -5.25 -5.35
C GLU A 141 14.19 -5.66 -4.30
N MET A 142 13.94 -5.31 -3.04
CA MET A 142 14.78 -5.72 -1.93
C MET A 142 14.19 -6.94 -1.24
N LYS A 143 15.05 -7.90 -0.95
CA LYS A 143 14.73 -9.11 -0.21
C LYS A 143 15.66 -9.21 1.00
N LYS A 144 15.09 -9.37 2.18
CA LYS A 144 15.86 -9.65 3.39
C LYS A 144 16.14 -11.14 3.44
N GLU A 145 17.39 -11.52 3.61
CA GLU A 145 17.82 -12.92 3.66
C GLU A 145 18.56 -13.21 4.97
N GLY A 146 18.34 -14.40 5.55
CA GLY A 146 18.94 -14.83 6.81
C GLY A 146 17.97 -14.88 8.00
N LYS A 147 18.32 -15.68 9.02
CA LYS A 147 17.53 -15.84 10.27
C LYS A 147 17.46 -14.55 11.09
N ASP A 148 18.48 -13.71 10.98
CA ASP A 148 18.64 -12.49 11.79
C ASP A 148 18.56 -11.19 10.95
N ASN A 149 18.13 -11.27 9.68
CA ASN A 149 18.11 -10.14 8.72
C ASN A 149 19.47 -9.42 8.56
N GLU A 150 20.58 -10.11 8.80
CA GLU A 150 21.93 -9.51 8.74
C GLU A 150 22.32 -9.08 7.31
N HIS A 151 21.74 -9.72 6.30
CA HIS A 151 22.03 -9.46 4.90
C HIS A 151 20.77 -9.16 4.09
N CYS A 152 20.93 -8.25 3.13
CA CYS A 152 19.91 -7.93 2.14
C CYS A 152 20.42 -8.33 0.75
N SER A 153 19.52 -8.87 -0.07
CA SER A 153 19.71 -8.98 -1.50
C SER A 153 18.76 -8.03 -2.24
N ALA A 154 19.14 -7.57 -3.43
CA ALA A 154 18.29 -6.77 -4.29
C ALA A 154 18.28 -7.31 -5.71
N ILE A 155 17.13 -7.24 -6.35
CA ILE A 155 16.96 -7.52 -7.78
C ILE A 155 16.72 -6.17 -8.45
N VAL A 156 17.64 -5.79 -9.32
CA VAL A 156 17.64 -4.53 -10.05
C VAL A 156 17.25 -4.83 -11.49
N ARG A 157 16.24 -4.14 -12.01
CA ARG A 157 15.85 -4.20 -13.42
C ARG A 157 16.26 -2.92 -14.13
N PHE A 158 17.07 -3.08 -15.16
CA PHE A 158 17.43 -1.99 -16.06
C PHE A 158 16.45 -1.87 -17.22
N GLU A 159 16.42 -0.70 -17.85
CA GLU A 159 15.67 -0.50 -19.10
C GLU A 159 16.21 -1.39 -20.24
N ARG A 160 17.52 -1.65 -20.25
CA ARG A 160 18.21 -2.36 -21.35
C ARG A 160 19.15 -3.44 -20.81
N ALA A 161 19.25 -4.55 -21.56
CA ALA A 161 20.13 -5.66 -21.21
C ALA A 161 21.61 -5.24 -21.19
N SER A 162 22.01 -4.30 -22.06
CA SER A 162 23.37 -3.74 -22.09
C SER A 162 23.79 -3.08 -20.77
N PHE A 163 22.85 -2.47 -20.03
CA PHE A 163 23.14 -1.84 -18.74
C PHE A 163 23.36 -2.89 -17.65
N ALA A 164 22.55 -3.95 -17.65
CA ALA A 164 22.72 -5.09 -16.75
C ALA A 164 24.03 -5.84 -17.04
N THR A 165 24.35 -6.10 -18.31
CA THR A 165 25.62 -6.70 -18.72
C THR A 165 26.81 -5.82 -18.34
N GLY A 166 26.70 -4.50 -18.53
CA GLY A 166 27.72 -3.54 -18.12
C GLY A 166 27.96 -3.57 -16.61
N ALA A 167 26.89 -3.56 -15.81
CA ALA A 167 26.98 -3.63 -14.35
C ALA A 167 27.67 -4.91 -13.85
N VAL A 168 27.36 -6.06 -14.47
CA VAL A 168 28.00 -7.35 -14.11
C VAL A 168 29.47 -7.38 -14.55
N GLN A 169 29.78 -6.92 -15.77
CA GLN A 169 31.15 -6.90 -16.28
C GLN A 169 32.06 -5.93 -15.52
N ASP A 170 31.53 -4.79 -15.07
CA ASP A 170 32.27 -3.82 -14.26
C ASP A 170 32.62 -4.42 -12.89
N TYR A 171 31.65 -5.08 -12.27
CA TYR A 171 31.85 -5.81 -11.02
C TYR A 171 32.89 -6.94 -11.16
N GLU A 172 32.82 -7.72 -12.26
CA GLU A 172 33.79 -8.79 -12.54
C GLU A 172 35.22 -8.27 -12.81
N LYS A 173 35.36 -7.01 -13.25
CA LYS A 173 36.66 -6.36 -13.49
C LYS A 173 37.31 -5.79 -12.22
N GLY A 174 36.64 -5.86 -11.07
CA GLY A 174 37.21 -5.47 -9.78
C GLY A 174 37.24 -3.97 -9.52
N GLU A 175 36.48 -3.16 -10.28
CA GLU A 175 36.14 -1.81 -9.82
C GLU A 175 35.08 -1.94 -8.74
N SER A 176 35.52 -2.03 -7.48
CA SER A 176 34.66 -2.15 -6.31
C SER A 176 33.58 -1.06 -6.28
N LEU A 177 32.35 -1.48 -5.97
CA LEU A 177 31.21 -0.61 -5.62
C LEU A 177 31.51 0.24 -4.38
#